data_AF-A0A258MLT4-F1
#
_entry.id   AF-A0A258MLT4-F1
#
_cell.length_a   1.000
_cell.length_b   1.000
_cell.length_c   1.000
_cell.angle_alpha   90.00
_cell.angle_beta   90.00
_cell.angle_gamma   90.00
#
_symmetry.space_group_name_H-M   'P 1'
#
loop_
_entity.id
_entity.type
_entity.pdbx_description
1 polymer ?
#
loop_
_entity_poly.entity_id
_entity_poly.type
_entity_poly.pdbx_seq_one_letter_code
_entity_poly.pdbx_strand_id
1 'polypeptide(L)'
;MKYQIGDDILVLLSNEEGKVIEIINDKMVLIEVRGVKFPAYMDQIDFPYFKRFTEKKKEAAKPAPKTYIDQVPKEKPQPSKVKVADGIWLSLIPKFGMDDFNDEVVELLKVWLVNHSDKAYQFKYQQQFLGVTHFELDTSIQPFHDFYLHDIKFEDVNDSPGFLFDFSLLNPEKKKAPHFETSATDPRAPPHARSCRRSAAP
;
A
#
# COMPACT_ATOMS: atom_id res chain seq x y z
N MET A 1 -17.61 -48.53 38.58
CA MET A 1 -18.03 -48.01 37.27
C MET A 1 -17.38 -46.65 37.06
N LYS A 2 -17.00 -46.29 35.82
CA LYS A 2 -16.22 -45.07 35.53
C LYS A 2 -17.07 -43.83 35.22
N TYR A 3 -18.30 -44.00 34.77
CA TYR A 3 -19.23 -42.91 34.41
C TYR A 3 -20.55 -43.08 35.14
N GLN A 4 -21.18 -41.95 35.45
CA GLN A 4 -22.51 -41.87 36.03
C GLN A 4 -23.47 -41.18 35.06
N ILE A 5 -24.77 -41.40 35.28
CA ILE A 5 -25.82 -40.73 34.53
C ILE A 5 -25.70 -39.22 34.80
N GLY A 6 -25.49 -38.47 33.73
CA GLY A 6 -25.36 -37.02 33.76
C GLY A 6 -23.93 -36.48 33.77
N ASP A 7 -22.90 -37.33 33.68
CA ASP A 7 -21.52 -36.87 33.53
C ASP A 7 -21.28 -36.21 32.16
N ASP A 8 -20.49 -35.12 32.19
CA ASP A 8 -19.95 -34.48 30.99
C ASP A 8 -18.85 -35.38 30.42
N ILE A 9 -18.96 -35.71 29.14
CA ILE A 9 -18.00 -36.55 28.41
C ILE A 9 -17.56 -35.87 27.11
N LEU A 10 -16.42 -36.29 26.61
CA LEU A 10 -15.84 -35.89 25.34
C LEU A 10 -15.75 -37.14 24.46
N VAL A 11 -16.35 -37.10 23.27
CA VAL A 11 -16.22 -38.19 22.29
C VAL A 11 -14.86 -38.07 21.61
N LEU A 12 -14.01 -39.10 21.73
CA LEU A 12 -12.64 -39.09 21.22
C LEU A 12 -12.57 -38.89 19.69
N LEU A 13 -13.55 -39.43 18.95
CA LEU A 13 -13.57 -39.36 17.48
C LEU A 13 -13.90 -37.95 16.97
N SER A 14 -14.87 -37.27 17.58
CA SER A 14 -15.38 -35.98 17.09
C SER A 14 -14.87 -34.77 17.90
N ASN A 15 -14.20 -34.98 19.04
CA ASN A 15 -13.81 -33.94 20.00
C ASN A 15 -15.00 -33.07 20.47
N GLU A 16 -16.21 -33.63 20.42
CA GLU A 16 -17.45 -32.96 20.83
C GLU A 16 -17.80 -33.32 22.27
N GLU A 17 -18.23 -32.31 23.02
CA GLU A 17 -18.71 -32.47 24.39
C GLU A 17 -20.17 -32.93 24.38
N GLY A 18 -20.49 -33.88 25.24
CA GLY A 18 -21.83 -34.43 25.40
C GLY A 18 -22.09 -34.89 26.83
N LYS A 19 -23.27 -35.46 27.05
CA LYS A 19 -23.71 -35.93 28.38
C LYS A 19 -24.19 -37.37 28.33
N VAL A 20 -23.89 -38.15 29.37
CA VAL A 20 -24.40 -39.51 29.53
C VAL A 20 -25.87 -39.45 29.96
N ILE A 21 -26.78 -40.03 29.18
CA ILE A 21 -28.21 -40.12 29.55
C ILE A 21 -28.48 -41.42 30.30
N GLU A 22 -27.99 -42.54 29.78
CA GLU A 22 -28.37 -43.86 30.29
C GLU A 22 -27.24 -44.86 30.12
N ILE A 23 -27.08 -45.76 31.09
CA ILE A 23 -26.09 -46.84 31.05
C ILE A 23 -26.84 -48.11 30.66
N ILE A 24 -26.62 -48.59 29.45
CA ILE A 24 -27.31 -49.79 28.93
C ILE A 24 -26.67 -51.04 29.54
N ASN A 25 -25.34 -51.12 29.51
CA ASN A 25 -24.56 -52.27 29.96
C ASN A 25 -23.18 -51.81 30.47
N ASP A 26 -22.40 -52.70 31.08
CA ASP A 26 -21.05 -52.40 31.59
C ASP A 26 -20.05 -51.88 30.52
N LYS A 27 -20.36 -52.05 29.22
CA LYS A 27 -19.50 -51.64 28.10
C LYS A 27 -20.11 -50.55 27.21
N MET A 28 -21.39 -50.26 27.33
CA MET A 28 -22.13 -49.35 26.43
C MET A 28 -22.95 -48.34 27.20
N VAL A 29 -22.87 -47.08 26.77
CA VAL A 29 -23.61 -45.96 27.32
C VAL A 29 -24.34 -45.21 26.22
N LEU A 30 -25.54 -44.70 26.53
CA LEU A 30 -26.29 -43.82 25.65
C LEU A 30 -25.89 -42.37 25.94
N ILE A 31 -25.35 -41.70 24.93
CA ILE A 31 -24.84 -40.34 25.06
C ILE A 31 -25.63 -39.37 24.19
N GLU A 32 -25.71 -38.12 24.65
CA GLU A 32 -26.33 -37.02 23.91
C GLU A 32 -25.30 -35.95 23.58
N VAL A 33 -25.14 -35.70 22.28
CA VAL A 33 -24.28 -34.66 21.75
C VAL A 33 -25.16 -33.75 20.89
N ARG A 34 -25.24 -32.46 21.25
CA ARG A 34 -26.02 -31.44 20.53
C ARG A 34 -27.48 -31.84 20.20
N GLY A 35 -28.12 -32.61 21.09
CA GLY A 35 -29.52 -33.05 20.94
C GLY A 35 -29.74 -34.33 20.13
N VAL A 36 -28.66 -35.00 19.66
CA VAL A 36 -28.72 -36.32 19.01
C VAL A 36 -28.26 -37.38 20.00
N LYS A 37 -29.05 -38.44 20.15
CA LYS A 37 -28.80 -39.55 21.08
C LYS A 37 -28.30 -40.77 20.32
N PHE A 38 -27.13 -41.30 20.70
CA PHE A 38 -26.60 -42.52 20.10
C PHE A 38 -25.82 -43.36 21.11
N PRO A 39 -25.78 -44.69 20.93
CA PRO A 39 -25.01 -45.57 21.80
C PRO A 39 -23.51 -45.48 21.46
N ALA A 40 -22.68 -45.29 22.48
CA ALA A 40 -21.23 -45.26 22.38
C ALA A 40 -20.60 -46.24 23.39
N TYR A 41 -19.44 -46.78 23.04
CA TYR A 41 -18.66 -47.63 23.93
C TYR A 41 -17.84 -46.77 24.91
N MET A 42 -17.60 -47.29 26.12
CA MET A 42 -16.88 -46.54 27.17
C MET A 42 -15.42 -46.22 26.83
N ASP A 43 -14.81 -46.93 25.89
CA ASP A 43 -13.45 -46.68 25.39
C ASP A 43 -13.38 -45.55 24.34
N GLN A 44 -14.53 -45.13 23.81
CA GLN A 44 -14.65 -44.06 22.81
C GLN A 44 -14.97 -42.69 23.42
N ILE A 45 -15.14 -42.63 24.75
CA ILE A 45 -15.46 -41.42 25.49
C ILE A 45 -14.41 -41.18 26.58
N ASP A 46 -14.10 -39.91 26.84
CA ASP A 46 -13.19 -39.50 27.90
C ASP A 46 -13.78 -38.30 28.66
N PHE A 47 -13.20 -37.92 29.79
CA PHE A 47 -13.62 -36.72 30.48
C PHE A 47 -13.09 -35.46 29.78
N PRO A 48 -13.90 -34.40 29.67
CA PRO A 48 -13.51 -33.15 29.00
C PRO A 48 -12.49 -32.32 29.79
N TYR A 49 -12.01 -32.80 30.94
CA TYR A 49 -11.09 -32.07 31.81
C TYR A 49 -9.81 -31.63 31.10
N PHE A 50 -9.21 -32.48 30.25
CA PHE A 50 -7.97 -32.14 29.56
C PHE A 50 -8.15 -30.97 28.58
N LYS A 51 -9.25 -30.96 27.84
CA LYS A 51 -9.59 -29.89 26.88
C LYS A 51 -9.90 -28.57 27.60
N ARG A 52 -10.73 -28.63 28.66
CA ARG A 52 -11.05 -27.47 29.49
C ARG A 52 -9.83 -26.87 30.21
N PHE A 53 -8.84 -27.70 30.54
CA PHE A 53 -7.59 -27.25 31.19
C PHE A 53 -6.62 -26.59 30.20
N THR A 54 -6.53 -27.12 28.98
CA THR A 54 -5.67 -26.55 27.92
C THR A 54 -6.27 -25.26 27.32
N GLU A 55 -7.60 -25.15 27.22
CA GLU A 55 -8.27 -23.96 26.69
C GLU A 55 -8.34 -22.79 27.68
N LYS A 56 -8.53 -23.04 28.99
CA LYS A 56 -8.58 -21.99 30.02
C LYS A 56 -7.28 -21.18 30.19
N LYS A 57 -6.19 -21.58 29.55
CA LYS A 57 -4.92 -20.85 29.61
C LYS A 57 -4.77 -19.76 28.53
N LYS A 58 -5.69 -19.65 27.56
CA LYS A 58 -5.52 -18.67 26.48
C LYS A 58 -6.05 -17.26 26.80
N GLU A 59 -7.14 -17.05 27.52
CA GLU A 59 -7.70 -15.69 27.65
C GLU A 59 -8.44 -15.44 28.98
N ALA A 60 -7.70 -15.39 30.09
CA ALA A 60 -8.01 -14.37 31.09
C ALA A 60 -7.16 -13.16 30.71
N ALA A 61 -7.70 -12.34 29.81
CA ALA A 61 -7.09 -11.08 29.42
C ALA A 61 -6.77 -10.28 30.68
N LYS A 62 -5.49 -10.25 31.06
CA LYS A 62 -5.00 -9.27 32.02
C LYS A 62 -5.40 -7.90 31.45
N PRO A 63 -6.11 -7.04 32.21
CA PRO A 63 -6.38 -5.70 31.75
C PRO A 63 -5.05 -5.07 31.36
N ALA A 64 -4.98 -4.55 30.12
CA ALA A 64 -3.75 -4.00 29.57
C ALA A 64 -3.15 -3.01 30.58
N PRO A 65 -1.90 -3.18 31.03
CA PRO A 65 -1.27 -2.19 31.89
C PRO A 65 -1.23 -0.87 31.13
N LYS A 66 -1.69 0.22 31.78
CA LYS A 66 -1.70 1.56 31.18
C LYS A 66 -0.27 1.93 30.80
N THR A 67 0.02 1.97 29.51
CA THR A 67 1.32 2.36 28.98
C THR A 67 1.51 3.86 29.22
N TYR A 68 2.41 4.22 30.14
CA TYR A 68 2.87 5.60 30.29
C TYR A 68 3.92 5.91 29.21
N ILE A 69 3.93 7.15 28.70
CA ILE A 69 4.73 7.62 27.55
C ILE A 69 6.24 7.33 27.68
N ASP A 70 6.74 7.12 28.90
CA ASP A 70 8.17 6.88 29.17
C ASP A 70 8.66 5.47 28.84
N GLN A 71 7.77 4.50 28.57
CA GLN A 71 8.14 3.11 28.28
C GLN A 71 8.04 2.73 26.79
N VAL A 72 7.81 3.69 25.89
CA VAL A 72 7.92 3.41 24.46
C VAL A 72 9.39 3.27 24.10
N PRO A 73 9.83 2.14 23.51
CA PRO A 73 11.19 2.00 23.01
C PRO A 73 11.47 3.14 22.02
N LYS A 74 12.37 4.05 22.38
CA LYS A 74 12.76 5.16 21.51
C LYS A 74 13.36 4.57 20.25
N GLU A 75 12.65 4.74 19.14
CA GLU A 75 13.07 4.25 17.83
C GLU A 75 14.48 4.77 17.56
N LYS A 76 15.43 3.86 17.30
CA LYS A 76 16.79 4.26 16.95
C LYS A 76 16.68 5.14 15.71
N PRO A 77 17.18 6.38 15.72
CA PRO A 77 17.12 7.21 14.53
C PRO A 77 17.81 6.45 13.41
N GLN A 78 17.03 6.02 12.42
CA GLN A 78 17.62 5.45 11.22
C GLN A 78 18.50 6.54 10.63
N PRO A 79 19.76 6.27 10.28
CA PRO A 79 20.59 7.24 9.60
C PRO A 79 19.81 7.66 8.36
N SER A 80 19.40 8.93 8.33
CA SER A 80 18.71 9.53 7.19
C SER A 80 19.55 9.22 5.97
N LYS A 81 19.04 8.35 5.08
CA LYS A 81 19.66 8.09 3.79
C LYS A 81 19.89 9.46 3.18
N VAL A 82 21.14 9.88 3.07
CA VAL A 82 21.50 11.17 2.47
C VAL A 82 20.99 11.08 1.05
N LYS A 83 19.85 11.71 0.78
CA LYS A 83 19.26 11.71 -0.54
C LYS A 83 20.20 12.54 -1.40
N VAL A 84 20.89 11.88 -2.32
CA VAL A 84 21.80 12.54 -3.26
C VAL A 84 20.93 13.44 -4.13
N ALA A 85 21.26 14.73 -4.18
CA ALA A 85 20.50 15.68 -4.98
C ALA A 85 20.75 15.41 -6.47
N ASP A 86 19.72 15.01 -7.21
CA ASP A 86 19.80 14.58 -8.62
C ASP A 86 18.93 15.42 -9.57
N GLY A 87 18.59 16.64 -9.15
CA GLY A 87 17.85 17.61 -9.97
C GLY A 87 16.33 17.38 -10.00
N ILE A 88 15.68 17.84 -11.07
CA ILE A 88 14.22 17.75 -11.28
C ILE A 88 13.98 16.94 -12.55
N TRP A 89 13.12 15.93 -12.46
CA TRP A 89 12.82 15.02 -13.55
C TRP A 89 11.35 15.12 -13.95
N LEU A 90 11.10 14.98 -15.25
CA LEU A 90 9.76 14.77 -15.79
C LEU A 90 9.60 13.26 -16.04
N SER A 91 8.63 12.64 -15.37
CA SER A 91 8.32 11.22 -15.51
C SER A 91 6.96 11.03 -16.18
N LEU A 92 6.92 10.16 -17.19
CA LEU A 92 5.69 9.77 -17.88
C LEU A 92 5.47 8.29 -17.65
N ILE A 93 4.36 7.93 -17.00
CA ILE A 93 4.07 6.55 -16.60
C ILE A 93 2.84 6.07 -17.39
N PRO A 94 2.96 5.02 -18.22
CA PRO A 94 1.83 4.47 -18.96
C PRO A 94 0.86 3.76 -18.02
N LYS A 95 -0.43 3.98 -18.25
CA LYS A 95 -1.53 3.24 -17.64
C LYS A 95 -2.22 2.41 -18.73
N PHE A 96 -2.21 1.10 -18.52
CA PHE A 96 -2.79 0.13 -19.43
C PHE A 96 -4.29 -0.08 -19.13
N GLY A 97 -5.05 -0.34 -20.19
CA GLY A 97 -6.46 -0.70 -20.17
C GLY A 97 -6.74 -1.80 -21.20
N MET A 98 -7.93 -2.39 -21.14
CA MET A 98 -8.39 -3.34 -22.15
C MET A 98 -9.20 -2.58 -23.21
N ASP A 99 -8.97 -2.87 -24.48
CA ASP A 99 -9.76 -2.31 -25.59
C ASP A 99 -11.03 -3.12 -25.90
N ASP A 100 -11.75 -2.74 -26.96
CA ASP A 100 -12.96 -3.42 -27.44
C ASP A 100 -12.72 -4.87 -27.91
N PHE A 101 -11.46 -5.24 -28.16
CA PHE A 101 -11.03 -6.59 -28.55
C PHE A 101 -10.45 -7.37 -27.36
N ASN A 102 -10.47 -6.79 -26.16
CA ASN A 102 -9.91 -7.33 -24.93
C ASN A 102 -8.38 -7.54 -25.02
N ASP A 103 -7.71 -6.67 -25.79
CA ASP A 103 -6.25 -6.57 -25.85
C ASP A 103 -5.75 -5.47 -24.89
N GLU A 104 -4.58 -5.68 -24.27
CA GLU A 104 -3.97 -4.71 -23.35
C GLU A 104 -3.27 -3.58 -24.13
N VAL A 105 -3.79 -2.37 -24.00
CA VAL A 105 -3.29 -1.17 -24.69
C VAL A 105 -3.00 -0.04 -23.71
N VAL A 106 -2.11 0.88 -24.08
CA VAL A 106 -1.86 2.10 -23.28
C VAL A 106 -3.01 3.07 -23.53
N GLU A 107 -3.79 3.36 -22.49
CA GLU A 107 -4.93 4.27 -22.56
C GLU A 107 -4.48 5.70 -22.22
N LEU A 108 -3.71 5.84 -21.13
CA LEU A 108 -3.33 7.12 -20.55
C LEU A 108 -1.85 7.13 -20.18
N LEU A 109 -1.26 8.32 -20.16
CA LEU A 109 0.08 8.59 -19.66
C LEU A 109 -0.03 9.58 -18.51
N LYS A 110 0.36 9.12 -17.32
CA LYS A 110 0.41 9.95 -16.12
C LYS A 110 1.68 10.78 -16.13
N VAL A 111 1.57 12.09 -16.01
CA VAL A 111 2.72 12.99 -16.01
C VAL A 111 3.02 13.41 -14.57
N TRP A 112 4.25 13.17 -14.15
CA TRP A 112 4.75 13.49 -12.83
C TRP A 112 5.99 14.38 -12.94
N LEU A 113 6.05 15.38 -12.06
CA LEU A 113 7.23 16.19 -11.82
C LEU A 113 7.88 15.71 -10.52
N VAL A 114 9.11 15.22 -10.61
CA VAL A 114 9.84 14.65 -9.48
C VAL A 114 10.97 15.58 -9.10
N ASN A 115 10.94 16.14 -7.90
CA ASN A 115 12.02 16.97 -7.39
C ASN A 115 12.97 16.14 -6.52
N HIS A 116 14.06 15.66 -7.10
CA HIS A 116 15.14 14.97 -6.38
C HIS A 116 16.21 15.93 -5.84
N SER A 117 15.91 17.20 -5.67
CA SER A 117 16.84 18.16 -5.07
C SER A 117 16.50 18.47 -3.61
N ASP A 118 17.45 19.13 -2.94
CA ASP A 118 17.33 19.66 -1.58
C ASP A 118 16.61 21.02 -1.50
N LYS A 119 16.18 21.58 -2.63
CA LYS A 119 15.54 22.91 -2.71
C LYS A 119 14.08 22.83 -3.11
N ALA A 120 13.31 23.78 -2.59
CA ALA A 120 11.93 24.00 -2.99
C ALA A 120 11.88 24.95 -4.19
N TYR A 121 11.00 24.66 -5.14
CA TYR A 121 10.81 25.47 -6.33
C TYR A 121 9.35 25.84 -6.49
N GLN A 122 9.10 27.06 -6.96
CA GLN A 122 7.84 27.40 -7.59
C GLN A 122 7.98 27.17 -9.09
N PHE A 123 6.98 26.59 -9.72
CA PHE A 123 7.00 26.29 -11.14
C PHE A 123 5.68 26.65 -11.81
N LYS A 124 5.81 27.16 -13.04
CA LYS A 124 4.70 27.28 -13.98
C LYS A 124 4.88 26.22 -15.05
N TYR A 125 3.88 25.39 -15.22
CA TYR A 125 3.83 24.33 -16.20
C TYR A 125 2.79 24.66 -17.26
N GLN A 126 3.16 24.51 -18.53
CA GLN A 126 2.24 24.58 -19.67
C GLN A 126 2.43 23.35 -20.55
N GLN A 127 1.32 22.70 -20.87
CA GLN A 127 1.24 21.63 -21.85
C GLN A 127 0.75 22.19 -23.17
N GLN A 128 1.49 21.91 -24.24
CA GLN A 128 1.13 22.31 -25.60
C GLN A 128 0.99 21.10 -26.51
N PHE A 129 -0.02 21.14 -27.38
CA PHE A 129 -0.13 20.25 -28.55
C PHE A 129 -0.11 21.12 -29.80
N LEU A 130 0.76 20.80 -30.75
CA LEU A 130 0.92 21.58 -31.99
C LEU A 130 1.10 23.10 -31.75
N GLY A 131 1.73 23.48 -30.63
CA GLY A 131 1.97 24.88 -30.24
C GLY A 131 0.78 25.60 -29.58
N VAL A 132 -0.36 24.93 -29.38
CA VAL A 132 -1.52 25.46 -28.66
C VAL A 132 -1.49 24.95 -27.23
N THR A 133 -1.58 25.87 -26.26
CA THR A 133 -1.64 25.50 -24.84
C THR A 133 -2.99 24.88 -24.49
N HIS A 134 -2.95 23.66 -23.97
CA HIS A 134 -4.14 22.90 -23.60
C HIS A 134 -4.31 22.79 -22.07
N PHE A 135 -3.22 22.84 -21.33
CA PHE A 135 -3.23 22.79 -19.87
C PHE A 135 -2.16 23.71 -19.28
N GLU A 136 -2.48 24.35 -18.16
CA GLU A 136 -1.57 25.22 -17.42
C GLU A 136 -1.70 24.99 -15.92
N LEU A 137 -0.58 25.08 -15.19
CA LEU A 137 -0.54 24.94 -13.74
C LEU A 137 0.55 25.83 -13.14
N ASP A 138 0.24 26.61 -12.11
CA ASP A 138 1.19 27.40 -11.32
C ASP A 138 1.13 26.95 -9.86
N THR A 139 2.21 26.35 -9.37
CA THR A 139 2.29 25.82 -8.01
C THR A 139 3.74 25.66 -7.54
N SER A 140 3.94 25.09 -6.35
CA SER A 140 5.26 24.83 -5.78
C SER A 140 5.48 23.35 -5.46
N ILE A 141 6.74 22.93 -5.54
CA ILE A 141 7.19 21.58 -5.22
C ILE A 141 8.26 21.64 -4.14
N GLN A 142 8.07 20.82 -3.10
CA GLN A 142 8.99 20.73 -1.97
C GLN A 142 10.21 19.85 -2.30
N PRO A 143 11.31 19.94 -1.53
CA PRO A 143 12.48 19.09 -1.72
C PRO A 143 12.13 17.61 -1.60
N PHE A 144 12.68 16.76 -2.48
CA PHE A 144 12.47 15.31 -2.45
C PHE A 144 10.99 14.87 -2.45
N HIS A 145 10.14 15.60 -3.18
CA HIS A 145 8.73 15.31 -3.37
C HIS A 145 8.39 15.09 -4.85
N ASP A 146 7.38 14.26 -5.05
CA ASP A 146 6.81 13.96 -6.36
C ASP A 146 5.47 14.69 -6.47
N PHE A 147 5.25 15.33 -7.61
CA PHE A 147 4.05 16.10 -7.88
C PHE A 147 3.36 15.54 -9.12
N TYR A 148 2.12 15.11 -8.95
CA TYR A 148 1.28 14.69 -10.07
C TYR A 148 0.76 15.92 -10.82
N LEU A 149 1.03 16.01 -12.12
CA LEU A 149 0.58 17.13 -12.95
C LEU A 149 -0.82 16.83 -13.50
N HIS A 150 -0.91 15.91 -14.46
CA HIS A 150 -2.15 15.51 -15.11
C HIS A 150 -1.95 14.21 -15.91
N ASP A 151 -3.04 13.69 -16.44
CA ASP A 151 -3.05 12.54 -17.35
C ASP A 151 -3.22 13.03 -18.80
N ILE A 152 -2.52 12.38 -19.73
CA ILE A 152 -2.61 12.61 -21.18
C ILE A 152 -3.15 11.35 -21.83
N LYS A 153 -4.12 11.45 -22.75
CA LYS A 153 -4.54 10.28 -23.54
C LYS A 153 -3.42 9.85 -24.45
N PHE A 154 -3.21 8.54 -24.58
CA PHE A 154 -2.14 8.03 -25.43
C PHE A 154 -2.29 8.47 -26.89
N GLU A 155 -3.54 8.61 -27.37
CA GLU A 155 -3.86 9.11 -28.71
C GLU A 155 -3.31 10.52 -28.98
N ASP A 156 -3.38 11.41 -27.99
CA ASP A 156 -2.96 12.81 -28.10
C ASP A 156 -1.42 12.96 -28.16
N VAL A 157 -0.66 11.92 -27.79
CA VAL A 157 0.81 11.97 -27.85
C VAL A 157 1.34 12.03 -29.28
N ASN A 158 0.54 11.65 -30.27
CA ASN A 158 0.91 11.80 -31.67
C ASN A 158 1.03 13.28 -32.11
N ASP A 159 0.35 14.19 -31.42
CA ASP A 159 0.31 15.62 -31.75
C ASP A 159 1.50 16.42 -31.19
N SER A 160 2.65 15.75 -31.02
CA SER A 160 3.92 16.34 -30.57
C SER A 160 3.77 17.15 -29.28
N PRO A 161 3.55 16.50 -28.13
CA PRO A 161 3.39 17.19 -26.86
C PRO A 161 4.65 17.99 -26.50
N GLY A 162 4.44 19.27 -26.20
CA GLY A 162 5.42 20.17 -25.63
C GLY A 162 5.15 20.37 -24.14
N PHE A 163 6.18 20.17 -23.32
CA PHE A 163 6.13 20.41 -21.87
C PHE A 163 7.01 21.62 -21.57
N LEU A 164 6.41 22.75 -21.25
CA LEU A 164 7.13 23.97 -20.91
C LEU A 164 7.09 24.18 -19.41
N PHE A 165 8.25 24.43 -18.82
CA PHE A 165 8.40 24.71 -17.41
C PHE A 165 9.17 26.01 -17.21
N ASP A 166 8.66 26.87 -16.34
CA ASP A 166 9.39 28.01 -15.78
C ASP A 166 9.54 27.81 -14.28
N PHE A 167 10.78 27.62 -13.83
CA PHE A 167 11.13 27.38 -12.44
C PHE A 167 11.69 28.63 -11.78
N SER A 168 11.26 28.89 -10.55
CA SER A 168 11.82 29.90 -9.66
C SER A 168 12.12 29.30 -8.29
N LEU A 169 13.13 29.83 -7.60
CA LEU A 169 13.46 29.39 -6.25
C LEU A 169 12.44 29.96 -5.25
N LEU A 170 11.82 29.10 -4.43
CA LEU A 170 10.87 29.56 -3.41
C LEU A 170 11.54 30.50 -2.39
N ASN A 171 12.80 30.19 -2.04
CA ASN A 171 13.66 31.04 -1.24
C ASN A 171 14.77 31.62 -2.15
N PRO A 172 14.73 32.92 -2.48
CA PRO A 172 15.65 33.52 -3.44
C PRO A 172 17.09 33.56 -2.89
N GLU A 173 18.04 32.99 -3.64
CA GLU A 173 19.47 33.03 -3.31
C GLU A 173 20.19 34.07 -4.20
N LYS A 174 20.86 35.06 -3.58
CA LYS A 174 21.56 36.16 -4.30
C LYS A 174 22.62 35.71 -5.32
N LYS A 175 23.07 34.46 -5.27
CA LYS A 175 24.09 33.90 -6.16
C LYS A 175 23.52 33.10 -7.34
N LYS A 176 22.19 32.93 -7.41
CA LYS A 176 21.53 32.13 -8.44
C LYS A 176 20.60 32.99 -9.31
N ALA A 177 20.34 32.50 -10.52
CA ALA A 177 19.39 33.14 -11.43
C ALA A 177 17.98 33.16 -10.80
N PRO A 178 17.19 34.22 -11.03
CA PRO A 178 15.86 34.36 -10.44
C PRO A 178 14.83 33.39 -11.02
N HIS A 179 14.95 33.03 -12.30
CA HIS A 179 14.10 32.05 -12.97
C HIS A 179 14.91 31.19 -13.96
N PHE A 180 14.36 30.04 -14.31
CA PHE A 180 14.93 29.09 -15.26
C PHE A 180 13.81 28.46 -16.09
N GLU A 181 13.80 28.79 -17.39
CA GLU A 181 12.86 28.23 -18.36
C GLU A 181 13.47 27.01 -19.05
N THR A 182 12.68 25.96 -19.20
CA THR A 182 13.06 24.76 -19.93
C THR A 182 11.86 24.16 -20.66
N SER A 183 12.11 23.54 -21.80
CA SER A 183 11.11 22.79 -22.54
C SER A 183 11.59 21.37 -22.79
N ALA A 184 10.70 20.41 -22.56
CA ALA A 184 10.87 19.03 -22.97
C ALA A 184 9.91 18.76 -24.12
N THR A 185 10.45 18.26 -25.23
CA THR A 185 9.70 17.74 -26.38
C THR A 185 9.96 16.24 -26.51
N ASP A 186 9.05 15.50 -27.16
CA ASP A 186 9.18 14.06 -27.36
C ASP A 186 10.61 13.71 -27.86
N PRO A 187 11.36 12.82 -27.17
CA PRO A 187 12.70 12.40 -27.59
C PRO A 187 12.75 11.73 -28.97
N ARG A 188 11.61 11.31 -29.54
CA ARG A 188 11.50 10.79 -30.91
C ARG A 188 11.41 11.87 -31.98
N ALA A 189 11.20 13.14 -31.60
CA ALA A 189 11.21 14.24 -32.55
C ALA A 189 12.64 14.46 -33.09
N PRO A 190 12.83 14.65 -34.41
CA PRO A 190 14.16 14.86 -34.98
C PRO A 190 14.82 16.09 -34.34
N PRO A 191 16.14 16.07 -34.07
CA PRO A 191 16.84 17.09 -33.28
C PRO A 191 17.00 18.45 -33.97
N HIS A 192 16.23 18.75 -35.01
CA HIS A 192 16.27 20.01 -35.76
C HIS A 192 15.56 21.17 -35.03
N ALA A 193 15.83 21.36 -33.74
CA ALA A 193 15.47 22.60 -33.05
C ALA A 193 16.23 22.85 -31.74
N ARG A 194 17.30 22.09 -31.41
CA ARG A 194 18.15 22.43 -30.25
C ARG A 194 19.16 23.53 -30.61
N SER A 195 18.65 24.70 -30.96
CA SER A 195 19.40 25.96 -30.94
C SER A 195 19.16 26.67 -29.60
N CYS A 196 19.55 26.04 -28.49
CA CYS A 196 19.86 26.79 -27.27
C CYS A 196 21.27 27.36 -27.42
N ARG A 197 21.40 28.44 -28.20
CA ARG A 197 22.48 29.39 -28.00
C ARG A 197 22.27 30.05 -26.64
N ARG A 198 23.06 29.70 -25.64
CA ARG A 198 23.63 30.69 -24.72
C ARG A 198 25.07 30.32 -24.44
N SER A 199 25.94 31.15 -25.00
CA SER A 199 27.32 31.32 -24.61
C SER A 199 27.42 31.54 -23.09
N ALA A 200 28.17 30.68 -22.42
CA ALA A 200 28.79 31.02 -21.15
C ALA A 200 30.29 30.80 -21.34
N ALA A 201 30.96 31.87 -21.76
CA ALA A 201 32.39 32.03 -21.57
C ALA A 201 32.63 32.65 -20.19
N PRO A 202 33.72 32.33 -19.49
CA PRO A 202 34.59 33.33 -18.90
C PRO A 202 35.48 33.98 -19.97
#